data_AF-A0A1H6U7R4-F1
#
_entry.id   AF-A0A1H6U7R4-F1
#
_cell.length_a   1.000
_cell.length_b   1.000
_cell.length_c   1.000
_cell.angle_alpha   90.00
_cell.angle_beta   90.00
_cell.angle_gamma   90.00
#
_symmetry.space_group_name_H-M   'P 1'
#
loop_
_entity.id
_entity.type
_entity.pdbx_description
1 polymer ?
#
loop_
_entity_poly.entity_id
_entity_poly.type
_entity_poly.pdbx_seq_one_letter_code
_entity_poly.pdbx_strand_id
1 'polypeptide(L)'
;MSAEVAVRAAVIAALRADGALMALVNGLYDGEPVRAAAPLGFVGECLGSDWGGKDVEGRELRLTIGLVVADETPGRLAGMIARVDPAISAAGVEAGWRIVSARLLRSRVARSSAQGWRGVVDYRVRAVREGA
;
A
#
# COMPACT_ATOMS: atom_id res chain seq x y z
N MET A 1 14.95 -12.85 -1.41
CA MET A 1 14.19 -11.64 -1.05
C MET A 1 13.12 -12.04 -0.04
N SER A 2 12.93 -11.29 1.06
CA SER A 2 11.92 -11.62 2.06
C SER A 2 10.50 -11.30 1.56
N ALA A 3 9.47 -11.87 2.20
CA ALA A 3 8.08 -11.61 1.83
C ALA A 3 7.71 -10.13 1.97
N GLU A 4 8.22 -9.45 3.01
CA GLU A 4 7.96 -8.04 3.29
C GLU A 4 8.42 -7.16 2.12
N VAL A 5 9.61 -7.42 1.58
CA VAL A 5 10.16 -6.64 0.45
C VAL A 5 9.42 -7.00 -0.85
N ALA A 6 9.18 -8.29 -1.09
CA ALA A 6 8.52 -8.76 -2.30
C ALA A 6 7.07 -8.27 -2.41
N VAL A 7 6.27 -8.45 -1.35
CA VAL A 7 4.86 -8.00 -1.32
C VAL A 7 4.77 -6.48 -1.43
N ARG A 8 5.65 -5.75 -0.75
CA ARG A 8 5.73 -4.28 -0.90
C ARG A 8 6.01 -3.89 -2.35
N ALA A 9 6.99 -4.50 -3.00
CA ALA A 9 7.32 -4.22 -4.40
C ALA A 9 6.14 -4.54 -5.33
N ALA A 10 5.45 -5.66 -5.12
CA ALA A 10 4.23 -6.03 -5.85
C ALA A 10 3.12 -4.98 -5.71
N VAL A 11 2.86 -4.51 -4.49
CA VAL A 11 1.84 -3.50 -4.20
C VAL A 11 2.23 -2.14 -4.81
N ILE A 12 3.49 -1.73 -4.73
CA ILE A 12 3.98 -0.49 -5.37
C ILE A 12 3.80 -0.57 -6.88
N ALA A 13 4.17 -1.69 -7.50
CA ALA A 13 4.00 -1.89 -8.94
C ALA A 13 2.51 -1.81 -9.34
N ALA A 14 1.62 -2.43 -8.57
CA ALA A 14 0.18 -2.40 -8.83
C ALA A 14 -0.44 -1.00 -8.65
N LEU A 15 -0.04 -0.26 -7.61
CA LEU A 15 -0.45 1.13 -7.41
C LEU A 15 0.02 2.04 -8.54
N ARG A 16 1.25 1.83 -9.06
CA ARG A 16 1.77 2.57 -10.21
C ARG A 16 1.09 2.21 -11.53
N ALA A 17 0.62 0.97 -11.65
CA ALA A 17 -0.13 0.52 -12.82
C ALA A 17 -1.57 1.07 -12.85
N ASP A 18 -2.12 1.51 -11.70
CA ASP A 18 -3.42 2.16 -11.64
C ASP A 18 -3.34 3.60 -12.20
N GLY A 19 -3.66 3.76 -13.48
CA GLY A 19 -3.62 5.05 -14.16
C GLY A 19 -4.56 6.11 -13.55
N ALA A 20 -5.68 5.69 -12.94
CA ALA A 20 -6.59 6.61 -12.29
C ALA A 20 -6.01 7.16 -10.98
N LEU A 21 -5.31 6.33 -10.20
CA LEU A 21 -4.54 6.78 -9.04
C LEU A 21 -3.39 7.69 -9.47
N MET A 22 -2.64 7.29 -10.49
CA MET A 22 -1.48 8.06 -10.97
C MET A 22 -1.86 9.42 -11.56
N ALA A 23 -3.07 9.58 -12.08
CA ALA A 23 -3.60 10.89 -12.48
C ALA A 23 -3.93 11.83 -11.30
N LEU A 24 -4.04 11.30 -10.09
CA LEU A 24 -4.38 12.07 -8.88
C LEU A 24 -3.14 12.50 -8.07
N VAL A 25 -1.98 11.89 -8.30
CA VAL A 25 -0.73 12.13 -7.56
C VAL A 25 0.38 12.69 -8.45
N ASN A 26 1.26 13.51 -7.86
CA ASN A 26 2.53 13.89 -8.46
C ASN A 26 3.56 12.75 -8.39
N GLY A 27 3.42 11.84 -7.44
CA GLY A 27 4.34 10.73 -7.24
C GLY A 27 3.84 9.68 -6.25
N LEU A 28 4.34 8.45 -6.45
CA LEU A 28 4.17 7.32 -5.54
C LEU A 28 5.53 6.77 -5.11
N TYR A 29 5.79 6.77 -3.80
CA TYR A 29 7.09 6.48 -3.21
C TYR A 29 7.12 5.17 -2.42
N ASP A 30 8.31 4.57 -2.34
CA ASP A 30 8.61 3.50 -1.38
C ASP A 30 9.18 4.16 -0.11
N GLY A 31 8.42 4.14 0.98
CA GLY A 31 8.66 4.93 2.18
C GLY A 31 8.12 6.35 2.10
N GLU A 32 7.85 6.95 3.28
CA GLU A 32 7.42 8.34 3.36
C GLU A 32 8.56 9.27 2.90
N PRO A 33 8.35 10.08 1.84
CA PRO A 33 9.42 10.91 1.32
C PRO A 33 9.74 12.06 2.27
N VAL A 34 11.03 12.33 2.48
CA VAL A 34 11.49 13.49 3.29
C VAL A 34 11.16 14.82 2.59
N ARG A 35 11.21 14.85 1.26
CA ARG A 35 10.92 16.03 0.44
C ARG A 35 10.14 15.62 -0.81
N ALA A 36 8.84 15.93 -0.83
CA ALA A 36 7.97 15.79 -1.99
C ALA A 36 6.74 16.70 -1.83
N ALA A 37 6.23 17.24 -2.95
CA ALA A 37 5.03 18.08 -2.95
C ALA A 37 3.77 17.23 -3.11
N ALA A 38 2.78 17.45 -2.24
CA ALA A 38 1.45 16.88 -2.40
C ALA A 38 0.78 17.40 -3.70
N PRO A 39 -0.13 16.63 -4.33
CA PRO A 39 -0.63 15.32 -3.91
C PRO A 39 0.39 14.19 -4.11
N LEU A 40 0.53 13.30 -3.13
CA LEU A 40 1.43 12.15 -3.21
C LEU A 40 0.86 10.93 -2.50
N GLY A 41 1.38 9.76 -2.87
CA GLY A 41 1.19 8.54 -2.11
C GLY A 41 2.51 7.88 -1.76
N PHE A 42 2.51 7.03 -0.75
CA PHE A 42 3.67 6.22 -0.41
C PHE A 42 3.25 4.90 0.24
N VAL A 43 4.10 3.89 0.10
CA VAL A 43 3.98 2.62 0.83
C VAL A 43 4.94 2.68 2.01
N GLY A 44 4.40 2.66 3.22
CA GLY A 44 5.16 2.86 4.45
C GLY A 44 5.70 1.56 5.05
N GLU A 45 5.50 1.42 6.35
CA GLU A 45 5.95 0.28 7.13
C GLU A 45 5.30 -1.03 6.61
N CYS A 46 6.08 -2.11 6.66
CA CYS A 46 5.60 -3.49 6.44
C CYS A 46 6.18 -4.36 7.54
N LEU A 47 5.32 -4.75 8.48
CA LEU A 47 5.69 -5.64 9.57
C LEU A 47 5.26 -7.06 9.24
N GLY A 48 6.18 -8.02 9.32
CA GLY A 48 5.89 -9.42 9.02
C GLY A 48 5.86 -10.30 10.25
N SER A 49 4.91 -11.24 10.27
CA SER A 49 4.85 -12.39 11.18
C SER A 49 4.59 -13.66 10.38
N ASP A 50 4.92 -14.80 10.97
CA ASP A 50 4.63 -16.09 10.37
C ASP A 50 3.11 -16.39 10.43
N TRP A 51 2.57 -16.96 9.37
CA TRP A 51 1.27 -17.66 9.37
C TRP A 51 1.34 -18.97 8.59
N GLY A 52 2.55 -19.43 8.28
CA GLY A 52 2.80 -20.64 7.55
C GLY A 52 2.35 -21.89 8.30
N GLY A 53 2.53 -23.01 7.62
CA GLY A 53 2.25 -24.33 8.16
C GLY A 53 3.18 -25.35 7.52
N LYS A 54 2.93 -26.63 7.81
CA LYS A 54 3.61 -27.70 7.10
C LYS A 54 3.35 -27.54 5.60
N ASP A 55 4.42 -27.55 4.81
CA ASP A 55 4.39 -27.43 3.34
C ASP A 55 3.85 -26.09 2.82
N VAL A 56 3.70 -25.07 3.68
CA VAL A 56 3.27 -23.72 3.30
C VAL A 56 4.17 -22.68 3.95
N GLU A 57 5.06 -22.09 3.16
CA GLU A 57 5.82 -20.92 3.57
C GLU A 57 4.92 -19.66 3.46
N GLY A 58 4.28 -19.29 4.58
CA GLY A 58 3.29 -18.21 4.62
C GLY A 58 3.73 -17.02 5.48
N ARG A 59 3.57 -15.79 4.99
CA ARG A 59 3.79 -14.54 5.76
C ARG A 59 2.55 -13.65 5.87
N GLU A 60 2.23 -13.26 7.10
CA GLU A 60 1.19 -12.28 7.41
C GLU A 60 1.90 -10.95 7.63
N LEU A 61 1.48 -9.94 6.88
CA LEU A 61 2.12 -8.65 6.78
C LEU A 61 1.12 -7.57 7.17
N ARG A 62 1.55 -6.60 7.98
CA ARG A 62 0.83 -5.34 8.18
C ARG A 62 1.47 -4.28 7.32
N LEU A 63 0.79 -3.86 6.26
CA LEU A 63 1.29 -2.90 5.28
C LEU A 63 0.53 -1.58 5.39
N THR A 64 1.26 -0.47 5.53
CA THR A 64 0.69 0.87 5.57
C THR A 64 0.80 1.56 4.22
N ILE A 65 -0.27 2.21 3.77
CA ILE A 65 -0.25 3.11 2.60
C ILE A 65 -0.68 4.50 3.08
N GLY A 66 0.16 5.48 2.79
CA GLY A 66 -0.08 6.88 3.09
C GLY A 66 -0.43 7.67 1.84
N LEU A 67 -1.37 8.59 1.96
CA LEU A 67 -1.87 9.44 0.91
C LEU A 67 -1.98 10.86 1.46
N VAL A 68 -1.44 11.85 0.75
CA VAL A 68 -1.40 13.24 1.20
C VAL A 68 -1.86 14.14 0.07
N VAL A 69 -2.73 15.08 0.39
CA VAL A 69 -3.22 16.10 -0.53
C VAL A 69 -3.12 17.48 0.12
N ALA A 70 -2.86 18.52 -0.66
CA ALA A 70 -2.82 19.91 -0.18
C ALA A 70 -4.17 20.64 -0.37
N ASP A 71 -5.18 19.95 -0.89
CA ASP A 71 -6.51 20.50 -1.17
C ASP A 71 -7.24 20.94 0.12
N GLU A 72 -8.11 21.94 0.01
CA GLU A 72 -8.90 22.43 1.14
C GLU A 72 -9.89 21.37 1.64
N THR A 73 -10.45 20.57 0.72
CA THR A 73 -11.42 19.51 0.98
C THR A 73 -10.81 18.12 0.75
N PRO A 74 -11.33 17.06 1.40
CA PRO A 74 -10.77 15.72 1.27
C PRO A 74 -11.24 14.98 -0.01
N GLY A 75 -11.88 15.64 -0.97
CA GLY A 75 -12.49 14.98 -2.14
C GLY A 75 -11.48 14.19 -2.99
N ARG A 76 -10.34 14.82 -3.33
CA ARG A 76 -9.23 14.15 -4.03
C ARG A 76 -8.70 12.96 -3.21
N LEU A 77 -8.52 13.16 -1.90
CA LEU A 77 -8.02 12.11 -1.00
C LEU A 77 -8.97 10.91 -0.95
N ALA A 78 -10.27 11.13 -0.88
CA ALA A 78 -11.27 10.05 -0.93
C ALA A 78 -11.18 9.26 -2.24
N GLY A 79 -11.01 9.96 -3.38
CA GLY A 79 -10.76 9.34 -4.67
C GLY A 79 -9.50 8.49 -4.69
N MET A 80 -8.40 8.97 -4.10
CA MET A 80 -7.15 8.22 -3.98
C MET A 80 -7.30 6.96 -3.09
N ILE A 81 -7.97 7.08 -1.94
CA ILE A 81 -8.22 5.94 -1.03
C ILE A 81 -9.01 4.84 -1.76
N ALA A 82 -10.02 5.20 -2.55
CA ALA A 82 -10.84 4.25 -3.30
C ALA A 82 -10.06 3.44 -4.35
N ARG A 83 -8.86 3.88 -4.74
CA ARG A 83 -7.99 3.15 -5.68
C ARG A 83 -7.08 2.11 -5.01
N VAL A 84 -6.90 2.19 -3.70
CA VAL A 84 -5.94 1.34 -2.99
C VAL A 84 -6.37 -0.14 -2.97
N ASP A 85 -7.63 -0.42 -2.62
CA ASP A 85 -8.18 -1.79 -2.57
C ASP A 85 -8.09 -2.53 -3.92
N PRO A 86 -8.54 -1.92 -5.05
CA PRO A 86 -8.37 -2.53 -6.37
C PRO A 86 -6.90 -2.77 -6.74
N ALA A 87 -6.00 -1.84 -6.43
CA ALA A 87 -4.59 -1.97 -6.75
C ALA A 87 -3.93 -3.13 -5.98
N ILE A 88 -4.19 -3.26 -4.67
CA ILE A 88 -3.66 -4.39 -3.89
C ILE A 88 -4.23 -5.72 -4.43
N SER A 89 -5.50 -5.75 -4.82
CA SER A 89 -6.14 -6.94 -5.38
C SER A 89 -5.55 -7.35 -6.74
N ALA A 90 -5.03 -6.38 -7.50
CA ALA A 90 -4.37 -6.60 -8.79
C ALA A 90 -2.86 -6.88 -8.67
N ALA A 91 -2.29 -6.85 -7.46
CA ALA A 91 -0.86 -7.07 -7.28
C ALA A 91 -0.46 -8.49 -7.69
N GLY A 92 0.54 -8.57 -8.57
CA GLY A 92 1.06 -9.83 -9.10
C GLY A 92 1.95 -10.57 -8.11
N VAL A 93 2.50 -11.69 -8.58
CA VAL A 93 3.55 -12.44 -7.88
C VAL A 93 4.87 -11.70 -8.02
N GLU A 94 5.58 -11.50 -6.91
CA GLU A 94 6.88 -10.83 -6.92
C GLU A 94 7.89 -11.68 -6.17
N ALA A 95 9.07 -11.90 -6.77
CA ALA A 95 10.12 -12.75 -6.23
C ALA A 95 9.65 -14.11 -5.67
N GLY A 96 8.58 -14.70 -6.23
CA GLY A 96 7.97 -15.97 -5.78
C GLY A 96 7.00 -15.86 -4.60
N TRP A 97 6.62 -14.66 -4.16
CA TRP A 97 5.59 -14.43 -3.15
C TRP A 97 4.29 -13.96 -3.82
N ARG A 98 3.19 -14.65 -3.51
CA ARG A 98 1.86 -14.28 -3.99
C ARG A 98 0.97 -13.83 -2.83
N ILE A 99 0.31 -12.69 -3.00
CA ILE A 99 -0.74 -12.25 -2.08
C ILE A 99 -1.96 -13.16 -2.23
N VAL A 100 -2.42 -13.76 -1.13
CA VAL A 100 -3.62 -14.62 -1.07
C VAL A 100 -4.82 -13.92 -0.44
N SER A 101 -4.58 -12.87 0.34
CA SER A 101 -5.62 -12.10 1.00
C SER A 101 -5.08 -10.73 1.38
N ALA A 102 -5.89 -9.69 1.20
CA ALA A 102 -5.65 -8.36 1.75
C ALA A 102 -6.94 -7.88 2.42
N ARG A 103 -6.83 -7.40 3.66
CA ARG A 103 -7.96 -6.89 4.43
C ARG A 103 -7.59 -5.56 5.04
N LEU A 104 -8.40 -4.54 4.78
CA LEU A 104 -8.29 -3.25 5.48
C LEU A 104 -8.48 -3.49 6.98
N LEU A 105 -7.48 -3.09 7.77
CA LEU A 105 -7.55 -3.11 9.23
C LEU A 105 -8.05 -1.78 9.77
N ARG A 106 -7.55 -0.69 9.20
CA ARG A 106 -7.82 0.67 9.66
C ARG A 106 -7.68 1.65 8.52
N SER A 107 -8.56 2.64 8.48
CA SER A 107 -8.42 3.84 7.66
C SER A 107 -8.52 5.05 8.57
N ARG A 108 -7.54 5.94 8.48
CA ARG A 108 -7.54 7.23 9.19
C ARG A 108 -7.47 8.34 8.18
N VAL A 109 -8.46 9.22 8.20
CA VAL A 109 -8.47 10.49 7.46
C VAL A 109 -8.42 11.62 8.47
N ALA A 110 -7.43 12.50 8.32
CA ALA A 110 -7.24 13.63 9.22
C ALA A 110 -6.68 14.83 8.45
N ARG A 111 -6.83 16.02 9.05
CA ARG A 111 -6.06 17.19 8.63
C ARG A 111 -4.57 16.87 8.80
N SER A 112 -3.77 17.27 7.82
CA SER A 112 -2.32 17.23 7.94
C SER A 112 -1.87 18.31 8.94
N SER A 113 -0.69 18.13 9.54
CA SER A 113 -0.06 19.21 10.31
C SER A 113 0.42 20.35 9.41
N ALA A 114 0.67 20.05 8.13
CA ALA A 114 0.74 21.02 7.05
C ALA A 114 -0.68 21.36 6.53
N GLN A 115 -0.79 22.33 5.62
CA GLN A 115 -2.07 22.55 4.93
C GLN A 115 -2.52 21.28 4.18
N GLY A 116 -3.83 21.01 4.18
CA GLY A 116 -4.44 19.90 3.44
C GLY A 116 -4.92 18.72 4.29
N TRP A 117 -4.92 17.52 3.71
CA TRP A 117 -5.45 16.29 4.30
C TRP A 117 -4.51 15.10 4.10
N ARG A 118 -4.56 14.16 5.04
CA ARG A 118 -3.81 12.90 5.00
C ARG A 118 -4.74 11.71 5.26
N GLY A 119 -4.58 10.69 4.42
CA GLY A 119 -5.14 9.36 4.59
C GLY A 119 -4.03 8.38 4.94
N VAL A 120 -4.23 7.56 5.96
CA VAL A 120 -3.36 6.43 6.28
C VAL A 120 -4.23 5.20 6.39
N VAL A 121 -3.98 4.22 5.52
CA VAL A 121 -4.71 2.95 5.48
C VAL A 121 -3.75 1.81 5.78
N ASP A 122 -4.14 0.95 6.72
CA ASP A 122 -3.36 -0.20 7.16
C ASP A 122 -4.06 -1.47 6.69
N TYR A 123 -3.31 -2.37 6.06
CA TYR A 123 -3.80 -3.65 5.57
C TYR A 123 -3.14 -4.81 6.29
N ARG A 124 -3.92 -5.85 6.57
CA ARG A 124 -3.38 -7.19 6.81
C ARG A 124 -3.34 -7.91 5.47
N VAL A 125 -2.13 -8.16 5.00
CA VAL A 125 -1.86 -8.94 3.80
C VAL A 125 -1.38 -10.32 4.22
N ARG A 126 -1.91 -11.38 3.63
CA ARG A 126 -1.34 -12.71 3.72
C ARG A 126 -0.74 -13.07 2.38
N ALA A 127 0.48 -13.57 2.40
CA ALA A 127 1.18 -14.07 1.23
C ALA A 127 1.71 -15.48 1.48
N VAL A 128 1.89 -16.22 0.40
CA VAL A 128 2.55 -17.53 0.39
C VAL A 128 3.66 -17.56 -0.65
N ARG A 129 4.69 -18.36 -0.41
CA ARG A 129 5.69 -18.70 -1.41
C ARG A 129 5.07 -19.62 -2.46
N GLU A 130 5.28 -19.32 -3.73
CA GLU A 130 4.96 -20.24 -4.82
C GLU A 130 6.10 -21.24 -5.02
N GLY A 131 5.74 -22.51 -5.23
CA GLY A 131 6.70 -23.57 -5.56
C GLY A 131 7.59 -24.01 -4.40
N ALA A 132 7.07 -24.00 -3.16
CA ALA A 132 7.68 -24.74 -2.05
C ALA A 132 7.48 -26.26 -2.23
#